data_AF-A0A9P6XW82-F1
#
_entry.id   AF-A0A9P6XW82-F1
#
_cell.length_a   1.000
_cell.length_b   1.000
_cell.length_c   1.000
_cell.angle_alpha   90.00
_cell.angle_beta   90.00
_cell.angle_gamma   90.00
#
_symmetry.space_group_name_H-M   'P 1'
#
loop_
_entity.id
_entity.type
_entity.pdbx_description
1 polymer ?
#
loop_
_entity_poly.entity_id
_entity_poly.type
_entity_poly.pdbx_seq_one_letter_code
_entity_poly.pdbx_strand_id
1 'polypeptide(L)'
;MLARYQVSDVDDLPVNFRGVALEFAEANSSETYNRHFERIYTAYQRQENTQRAFAGLSPTLALQAASRALARTDFPAHLAFLRGVEDYRYRLIQALNLEVKQHKAVNGSKHLADIATLTRSVVYSPRQPSLGQIAAAQLVNVAILLTWVLLALGLVLTSARHLGSAP
;
A
#
# COMPACT_ATOMS: atom_id res chain seq x y z
N MET A 1 26.41 19.97 -8.84
CA MET A 1 26.20 20.76 -7.61
C MET A 1 27.33 21.75 -7.39
N LEU A 2 28.60 21.31 -7.43
CA LEU A 2 29.79 22.18 -7.39
C LEU A 2 29.71 23.35 -8.40
N ALA A 3 29.42 23.06 -9.68
CA ALA A 3 29.21 24.09 -10.70
C ALA A 3 28.07 25.08 -10.41
N ARG A 4 27.02 24.66 -9.67
CA ARG A 4 25.90 25.54 -9.29
C ARG A 4 26.33 26.53 -8.20
N TYR A 5 27.19 26.11 -7.28
CA TYR A 5 27.74 26.95 -6.22
C TYR A 5 29.06 27.60 -6.59
N GLN A 6 29.56 27.38 -7.82
CA GLN A 6 30.83 27.91 -8.32
C GLN A 6 32.04 27.56 -7.45
N VAL A 7 32.02 26.39 -6.82
CA VAL A 7 33.13 25.88 -5.99
C VAL A 7 33.81 24.69 -6.65
N SER A 8 35.10 24.53 -6.36
CA SER A 8 35.93 23.42 -6.85
C SER A 8 35.98 22.24 -5.88
N ASP A 9 35.78 22.48 -4.58
CA ASP A 9 35.77 21.45 -3.54
C ASP A 9 34.37 21.25 -2.93
N VAL A 10 34.10 20.02 -2.49
CA VAL A 10 32.90 19.66 -1.73
C VAL A 10 32.88 20.36 -0.37
N ASP A 11 34.06 20.57 0.22
CA ASP A 11 34.23 21.28 1.49
C ASP A 11 33.95 22.78 1.38
N ASP A 12 33.90 23.34 0.17
CA ASP A 12 33.53 24.75 -0.04
C ASP A 12 32.01 24.93 -0.20
N LEU A 13 31.23 23.84 -0.24
CA LEU A 13 29.78 23.94 -0.37
C LEU A 13 29.15 24.61 0.86
N PRO A 14 28.15 25.50 0.67
CA PRO A 14 27.43 26.15 1.76
C PRO A 14 26.48 25.21 2.51
N VAL A 15 26.32 23.97 2.02
CA VAL A 15 25.53 22.91 2.64
C VAL A 15 26.41 21.72 2.98
N ASN A 16 25.98 20.91 3.93
CA ASN A 16 26.66 19.67 4.25
C ASN A 16 26.38 18.61 3.16
N PHE A 17 27.41 18.29 2.36
CA PHE A 17 27.29 17.32 1.27
C PHE A 17 26.84 15.93 1.75
N ARG A 18 27.16 15.54 3.00
CA ARG A 18 26.69 14.28 3.57
C ARG A 18 25.16 14.23 3.61
N GLY A 19 24.51 15.33 3.99
CA GLY A 19 23.04 15.41 3.99
C GLY A 19 22.46 15.25 2.58
N VAL A 20 23.09 15.87 1.58
CA VAL A 20 22.69 15.72 0.17
C VAL A 20 22.82 14.26 -0.30
N ALA A 21 23.94 13.62 0.04
CA ALA A 21 24.18 12.23 -0.31
C ALA A 21 23.16 11.29 0.36
N LEU A 22 22.78 11.56 1.62
CA LEU A 22 21.76 10.82 2.35
C LEU A 22 20.37 10.99 1.72
N GLU A 23 19.97 12.22 1.37
CA GLU A 23 18.68 12.47 0.69
C GLU A 23 18.58 11.71 -0.63
N PHE A 24 19.66 11.72 -1.42
CA PHE A 24 19.72 10.99 -2.68
C PHE A 24 19.70 9.48 -2.48
N ALA A 25 20.51 8.97 -1.54
CA ALA A 25 20.57 7.54 -1.23
C ALA A 25 19.21 7.00 -0.79
N GLU A 26 18.51 7.75 0.06
CA GLU A 26 17.16 7.43 0.54
C GLU A 26 16.12 7.43 -0.58
N ALA A 27 16.18 8.41 -1.49
CA ALA A 27 15.29 8.46 -2.65
C ALA A 27 15.52 7.26 -3.58
N ASN A 28 16.79 6.94 -3.88
CA ASN A 28 17.15 5.84 -4.77
C ASN A 28 16.80 4.46 -4.17
N SER A 29 17.02 4.27 -2.88
CA SER A 29 16.64 3.03 -2.18
C SER A 29 15.12 2.86 -2.17
N SER A 30 14.38 3.91 -1.80
CA SER A 30 12.91 3.92 -1.76
C SER A 30 12.30 3.62 -3.13
N GLU A 31 12.84 4.20 -4.20
CA GLU A 31 12.41 3.90 -5.56
C GLU A 31 12.64 2.42 -5.90
N THR A 32 13.80 1.88 -5.53
CA THR A 32 14.13 0.48 -5.77
C THR A 32 13.18 -0.46 -5.04
N TYR A 33 12.93 -0.22 -3.75
CA TYR A 33 11.96 -1.01 -2.98
C TYR A 33 10.56 -0.92 -3.57
N ASN A 34 10.09 0.26 -3.97
CA ASN A 34 8.78 0.42 -4.61
C ASN A 34 8.64 -0.44 -5.87
N ARG A 35 9.67 -0.51 -6.73
CA ARG A 35 9.65 -1.38 -7.92
C ARG A 35 9.52 -2.87 -7.55
N HIS A 36 10.14 -3.32 -6.46
CA HIS A 36 9.99 -4.70 -6.00
C HIS A 36 8.60 -4.97 -5.41
N PHE A 37 8.06 -4.03 -4.62
CA PHE A 37 6.70 -4.15 -4.08
C PHE A 37 5.63 -4.18 -5.17
N GLU A 38 5.78 -3.40 -6.25
CA GLU A 38 4.84 -3.44 -7.38
C GLU A 38 4.79 -4.80 -8.08
N ARG A 39 5.92 -5.51 -8.14
CA ARG A 39 5.95 -6.89 -8.69
C ARG A 39 5.15 -7.85 -7.81
N ILE A 40 5.31 -7.75 -6.49
CA ILE A 40 4.56 -8.56 -5.52
C ILE A 40 3.06 -8.24 -5.65
N TYR A 41 2.69 -6.97 -5.69
CA TYR A 41 1.30 -6.56 -5.86
C TYR A 41 0.68 -7.12 -7.14
N THR A 42 1.39 -7.02 -8.26
CA THR A 42 0.94 -7.54 -9.55
C THR A 42 0.70 -9.06 -9.49
N ALA A 43 1.56 -9.81 -8.79
CA ALA A 43 1.40 -11.25 -8.62
C ALA A 43 0.14 -11.59 -7.79
N TYR A 44 -0.08 -10.88 -6.67
CA TYR A 44 -1.29 -11.06 -5.86
C TYR A 44 -2.57 -10.69 -6.62
N GLN A 45 -2.54 -9.63 -7.42
CA GLN A 45 -3.69 -9.24 -8.24
C GLN A 45 -4.04 -10.33 -9.27
N ARG A 46 -3.03 -10.95 -9.89
CA ARG A 46 -3.25 -12.10 -10.78
C ARG A 46 -3.85 -13.29 -10.03
N GLN A 47 -3.36 -13.58 -8.82
CA GLN A 47 -3.90 -14.66 -7.99
C GLN A 47 -5.36 -14.41 -7.62
N GLU A 48 -5.73 -13.17 -7.26
CA GLU A 48 -7.11 -12.80 -6.97
C GLU A 48 -8.03 -12.99 -8.19
N ASN A 49 -7.57 -12.56 -9.37
CA ASN A 49 -8.32 -12.74 -10.61
C ASN A 49 -8.54 -14.23 -10.94
N THR A 50 -7.51 -15.06 -10.76
CA THR A 50 -7.63 -16.51 -10.94
C THR A 50 -8.61 -17.12 -9.93
N GLN A 51 -8.51 -16.77 -8.65
CA GLN A 51 -9.48 -17.23 -7.63
C GLN A 51 -10.92 -16.82 -7.98
N ARG A 52 -11.10 -15.61 -8.49
CA ARG A 52 -12.41 -15.10 -8.92
C ARG A 52 -12.96 -15.86 -10.13
N ALA A 53 -12.11 -16.26 -11.08
CA ALA A 53 -12.54 -17.10 -12.20
C ALA A 53 -13.06 -18.48 -11.71
N PHE A 54 -12.41 -19.07 -10.71
CA PHE A 54 -12.86 -20.33 -10.10
C PHE A 54 -14.05 -20.16 -9.13
N ALA A 55 -14.40 -18.94 -8.72
CA ALA A 55 -15.56 -18.71 -7.87
C ALA A 55 -16.90 -19.03 -8.56
N GLY A 56 -16.91 -19.13 -9.88
CA GLY A 56 -18.03 -19.71 -10.63
C GLY A 56 -18.28 -21.19 -10.32
N LEU A 57 -17.26 -21.94 -9.90
CA LEU A 57 -17.37 -23.36 -9.53
C LEU A 57 -17.66 -23.57 -8.05
N SER A 58 -17.30 -22.60 -7.20
CA SER A 58 -17.53 -22.69 -5.76
C SER A 58 -17.94 -21.33 -5.16
N PRO A 59 -19.13 -21.21 -4.56
CA PRO A 59 -19.57 -19.98 -3.91
C PRO A 59 -18.68 -19.61 -2.71
N THR A 60 -17.99 -20.58 -2.10
CA THR A 60 -17.15 -20.32 -0.92
C THR A 60 -15.97 -19.39 -1.25
N LEU A 61 -15.45 -19.43 -2.48
CA LEU A 61 -14.37 -18.55 -2.91
C LEU A 61 -14.82 -17.09 -2.98
N ALA A 62 -16.00 -16.82 -3.56
CA ALA A 62 -16.58 -15.47 -3.60
C ALA A 62 -16.89 -14.96 -2.19
N LEU A 63 -17.45 -15.82 -1.33
CA LEU A 63 -17.77 -15.46 0.06
C LEU A 63 -16.51 -15.14 0.86
N GLN A 64 -15.46 -15.95 0.76
CA GLN A 64 -14.18 -15.70 1.45
C GLN A 64 -13.52 -14.42 0.96
N ALA A 65 -13.55 -14.12 -0.35
CA ALA A 65 -13.01 -12.89 -0.89
C ALA A 65 -13.76 -11.64 -0.36
N ALA A 66 -15.09 -11.66 -0.42
CA ALA A 66 -15.92 -10.57 0.08
C ALA A 66 -15.75 -10.37 1.60
N SER A 67 -15.72 -11.46 2.37
CA SER A 67 -15.52 -11.43 3.82
C SER A 67 -14.17 -10.81 4.20
N ARG A 68 -13.07 -11.24 3.58
CA ARG A 68 -11.73 -10.68 3.82
C ARG A 68 -11.65 -9.19 3.48
N ALA A 69 -12.27 -8.78 2.38
CA ALA A 69 -12.29 -7.39 1.96
C ALA A 69 -13.06 -6.51 2.96
N LEU A 70 -14.24 -6.94 3.38
CA LEU A 70 -15.06 -6.22 4.37
C LEU A 70 -14.39 -6.18 5.75
N ALA A 71 -13.74 -7.27 6.16
CA ALA A 71 -12.94 -7.32 7.39
C ALA A 71 -11.60 -6.57 7.26
N ARG A 72 -11.23 -6.10 6.06
CA ARG A 72 -9.97 -5.43 5.74
C ARG A 72 -8.73 -6.26 6.12
N THR A 73 -8.86 -7.58 6.00
CA THR A 73 -7.79 -8.57 6.19
C THR A 73 -7.27 -9.08 4.84
N ASP A 74 -7.72 -8.47 3.74
CA ASP A 74 -7.29 -8.77 2.40
C ASP A 74 -5.95 -8.10 2.03
N PHE A 75 -5.40 -8.54 0.89
CA PHE A 75 -4.12 -8.02 0.41
C PHE A 75 -4.18 -6.52 0.04
N PRO A 76 -5.24 -6.00 -0.61
CA PRO A 76 -5.39 -4.57 -0.84
C PRO A 76 -5.31 -3.72 0.43
N ALA A 77 -5.99 -4.11 1.52
CA ALA A 77 -5.91 -3.38 2.78
C ALA A 77 -4.49 -3.40 3.37
N HIS A 78 -3.81 -4.56 3.31
CA HIS A 78 -2.42 -4.69 3.75
C HIS A 78 -1.47 -3.79 2.94
N LEU A 79 -1.62 -3.76 1.60
CA LEU A 79 -0.80 -2.93 0.73
C LEU A 79 -1.03 -1.42 0.98
N ALA A 80 -2.28 -1.01 1.19
CA ALA A 80 -2.59 0.38 1.51
C ALA A 80 -1.91 0.82 2.82
N PHE A 81 -1.89 -0.06 3.82
CA PHE A 81 -1.15 0.17 5.06
C PHE A 81 0.37 0.30 4.81
N LEU A 82 0.98 -0.67 4.11
CA LEU A 82 2.41 -0.66 3.81
C LEU A 82 2.83 0.62 3.08
N ARG A 83 2.08 1.03 2.05
CA ARG A 83 2.34 2.27 1.32
C ARG A 83 2.23 3.50 2.21
N GLY A 84 1.25 3.54 3.11
CA GLY A 84 1.09 4.63 4.06
C GLY A 84 2.26 4.73 5.05
N VAL A 85 2.71 3.60 5.58
CA VAL A 85 3.86 3.55 6.50
C VAL A 85 5.14 3.94 5.78
N GLU A 86 5.33 3.46 4.55
CA GLU A 86 6.53 3.77 3.76
C GLU A 86 6.61 5.25 3.38
N ASP A 87 5.49 5.87 3.00
CA ASP A 87 5.40 7.32 2.77
C ASP A 87 5.74 8.12 4.04
N TYR A 88 5.25 7.68 5.19
CA TYR A 88 5.61 8.29 6.47
C TYR A 88 7.10 8.13 6.79
N ARG A 89 7.64 6.92 6.65
CA ARG A 89 9.07 6.60 6.87
C ARG A 89 9.96 7.46 5.98
N TYR A 90 9.64 7.55 4.70
CA TYR A 90 10.39 8.35 3.73
C TYR A 90 10.40 9.82 4.12
N ARG A 91 9.23 10.43 4.41
CA ARG A 91 9.15 11.84 4.83
C ARG A 91 9.89 12.11 6.14
N LEU A 92 9.83 11.17 7.08
CA LEU A 92 10.55 11.24 8.34
C LEU A 92 12.07 11.28 8.10
N ILE A 93 12.61 10.35 7.32
CA ILE A 93 14.04 10.30 7.02
C ILE A 93 14.47 11.54 6.23
N GLN A 94 13.66 12.01 5.28
CA GLN A 94 13.99 13.23 4.55
C GLN A 94 14.02 14.48 5.45
N ALA A 95 13.14 14.59 6.45
CA ALA A 95 13.20 15.66 7.44
C ALA A 95 14.52 15.61 8.24
N LEU A 96 14.97 14.41 8.63
CA LEU A 96 16.24 14.22 9.34
C LEU A 96 17.46 14.52 8.44
N ASN A 97 17.44 14.08 7.19
CA ASN A 97 18.51 14.34 6.23
C ASN A 97 18.61 15.82 5.89
N LEU A 98 17.48 16.54 5.83
CA LEU A 98 17.44 17.98 5.64
C LEU A 98 18.15 18.71 6.78
N GLU A 99 17.93 18.29 8.02
CA GLU A 99 18.64 18.84 9.18
C GLU A 99 20.15 18.68 9.04
N VAL A 100 20.59 17.47 8.68
CA VAL A 100 22.02 17.17 8.44
C VAL A 100 22.58 18.04 7.32
N LYS A 101 21.82 18.24 6.23
CA LYS A 101 22.20 19.06 5.07
C LYS A 101 22.38 20.52 5.44
N GLN A 102 21.50 21.06 6.27
CA GLN A 102 21.51 22.48 6.67
C GLN A 102 22.57 22.79 7.72
N HIS A 103 22.94 21.82 8.56
CA HIS A 103 23.90 22.01 9.65
C HIS A 103 25.25 21.37 9.33
N LYS A 104 26.11 22.15 8.66
CA LYS A 104 27.51 21.78 8.41
C LYS A 104 28.34 22.02 9.68
N ALA A 105 29.10 21.01 10.11
CA ALA A 105 29.98 21.15 11.27
C ALA A 105 31.07 22.18 10.99
N VAL A 106 31.22 23.15 11.90
CA VAL A 106 32.33 24.13 11.87
C VAL A 106 33.40 23.65 12.85
N ASN A 107 34.63 23.50 12.38
CA ASN A 107 35.81 23.10 13.18
C ASN A 107 35.61 21.81 14.00
N GLY A 108 34.88 20.81 13.47
CA GLY A 108 34.66 19.53 14.13
C GLY A 108 33.65 19.55 15.29
N SER A 109 32.90 20.65 15.45
CA SER A 109 31.81 20.71 16.42
C SER A 109 30.69 19.70 16.09
N LYS A 110 30.07 19.13 17.13
CA LYS A 110 28.91 18.23 16.98
C LYS A 110 27.63 19.06 16.97
N HIS A 111 26.82 18.93 15.93
CA HIS A 111 25.45 19.42 15.91
C HIS A 111 24.55 18.45 16.68
N LEU A 112 23.83 18.96 17.68
CA LEU A 112 22.79 18.21 18.40
C LEU A 112 21.45 18.82 18.03
N ALA A 113 20.58 18.00 17.42
CA ALA A 113 19.27 18.43 16.99
C ALA A 113 18.18 17.90 17.94
N ASP A 114 17.17 18.73 18.20
CA ASP A 114 15.96 18.29 18.89
C ASP A 114 15.05 17.52 17.91
N ILE A 115 15.14 16.20 17.97
CA ILE A 115 14.36 15.29 17.11
C ILE A 115 12.85 15.50 17.29
N ALA A 116 12.38 15.86 18.49
CA ALA A 116 10.95 16.04 18.72
C ALA A 116 10.40 17.25 17.95
N THR A 117 11.19 18.32 17.86
CA THR A 117 10.84 19.51 17.07
C THR A 117 10.89 19.22 15.57
N LEU A 118 11.93 18.52 15.09
CA LEU A 118 12.08 18.18 13.67
C LEU A 118 10.96 17.29 13.13
N THR A 119 10.53 16.33 13.94
CA THR A 119 9.58 15.29 13.50
C THR A 119 8.13 15.66 13.75
N ARG A 120 7.86 16.73 14.50
CA ARG A 120 6.49 17.18 14.86
C ARG A 120 5.58 17.42 13.65
N SER A 121 6.13 17.92 12.55
CA SER A 121 5.38 18.19 11.32
C SER A 121 5.14 16.93 10.47
N VAL A 122 5.87 15.85 10.73
CA VAL A 122 5.76 14.59 9.99
C VAL A 122 4.72 13.71 10.67
N VAL A 123 3.46 13.86 10.23
CA VAL A 123 2.33 13.10 10.79
C VAL A 123 1.98 11.91 9.90
N TYR A 124 1.79 10.73 10.51
CA TYR A 124 1.23 9.58 9.83
C TYR A 124 -0.27 9.82 9.56
N SER A 125 -0.64 9.86 8.29
CA SER A 125 -2.03 9.97 7.85
C SER A 125 -2.36 8.80 6.93
N PRO A 126 -2.93 7.70 7.46
CA PRO A 126 -3.23 6.52 6.67
C PRO A 126 -4.32 6.83 5.65
N ARG A 127 -4.04 6.59 4.36
CA ARG A 127 -5.06 6.57 3.32
C ARG A 127 -5.68 5.18 3.26
N GLN A 128 -6.87 5.04 3.84
CA GLN A 128 -7.63 3.80 3.81
C GLN A 128 -8.85 3.95 2.90
N PRO A 129 -9.18 2.95 2.08
CA PRO A 129 -10.39 2.98 1.29
C PRO A 129 -11.61 3.01 2.20
N SER A 130 -12.64 3.76 1.80
CA SER A 130 -13.91 3.79 2.53
C SER A 130 -14.65 2.46 2.37
N LEU A 131 -15.58 2.17 3.29
CA LEU A 131 -16.43 0.97 3.19
C LEU A 131 -17.19 0.91 1.85
N GLY A 132 -17.62 2.06 1.33
CA GLY A 132 -18.28 2.14 0.02
C GLY A 132 -17.37 1.74 -1.14
N GLN A 133 -16.09 2.14 -1.11
CA GLN A 133 -15.12 1.73 -2.12
C GLN A 133 -14.81 0.22 -2.05
N ILE A 134 -14.71 -0.33 -0.83
CA ILE A 134 -14.54 -1.76 -0.62
C ILE A 134 -15.76 -2.53 -1.15
N ALA A 135 -16.96 -2.11 -0.79
CA ALA A 135 -18.19 -2.73 -1.27
C ALA A 135 -18.30 -2.69 -2.80
N ALA A 136 -17.98 -1.54 -3.41
CA ALA A 136 -17.97 -1.40 -4.87
C ALA A 136 -16.97 -2.36 -5.54
N ALA A 137 -15.78 -2.54 -4.97
CA ALA A 137 -14.77 -3.46 -5.49
C ALA A 137 -15.21 -4.94 -5.41
N GLN A 138 -16.13 -5.27 -4.51
CA GLN A 138 -16.63 -6.63 -4.27
C GLN A 138 -17.94 -6.96 -5.00
N LEU A 139 -18.48 -6.03 -5.82
CA LEU A 139 -19.74 -6.24 -6.55
C LEU A 139 -19.77 -7.52 -7.39
N VAL A 140 -18.65 -7.88 -8.02
CA VAL A 140 -18.55 -9.12 -8.81
C VAL A 140 -18.72 -10.35 -7.93
N ASN A 141 -18.10 -10.36 -6.74
CA ASN A 141 -18.24 -11.49 -5.80
C ASN A 141 -19.68 -11.58 -5.26
N VAL A 142 -20.32 -10.44 -5.00
CA VAL A 142 -21.75 -10.40 -4.61
C VAL A 142 -22.64 -10.95 -5.74
N ALA A 143 -22.40 -10.57 -6.99
CA ALA A 143 -23.14 -11.08 -8.14
C ALA A 143 -23.00 -12.61 -8.31
N ILE A 144 -21.79 -13.14 -8.11
CA ILE A 144 -21.54 -14.60 -8.13
C ILE A 144 -22.35 -15.29 -7.02
N LEU A 145 -22.33 -14.76 -5.80
CA LEU A 145 -23.09 -15.31 -4.69
C LEU A 145 -24.60 -15.28 -4.94
N LEU A 146 -25.12 -14.17 -5.48
CA LEU A 146 -26.53 -14.06 -5.86
C LEU A 146 -26.91 -15.09 -6.93
N THR A 147 -26.04 -15.33 -7.90
CA THR A 147 -26.25 -16.35 -8.94
C THR A 147 -26.37 -17.74 -8.32
N TRP A 148 -25.49 -18.09 -7.37
CA TRP A 148 -25.56 -19.36 -6.65
C TRP A 148 -26.83 -19.50 -5.80
N VAL A 149 -27.26 -18.43 -5.14
CA VAL A 149 -28.53 -18.41 -4.38
C VAL A 149 -29.71 -18.67 -5.30
N LEU A 150 -29.77 -18.00 -6.45
CA LEU A 150 -30.84 -18.20 -7.44
C LEU A 150 -30.83 -19.62 -8.03
N LEU A 151 -29.65 -20.17 -8.32
CA LEU A 151 -29.51 -21.56 -8.78
C LEU A 151 -30.01 -22.56 -7.73
N ALA A 152 -29.60 -22.40 -6.48
CA ALA A 152 -30.03 -23.27 -5.38
C ALA A 152 -31.55 -23.20 -5.17
N LEU A 153 -32.13 -21.99 -5.16
CA LEU A 153 -33.58 -21.80 -5.07
C LEU A 153 -34.31 -22.45 -6.26
N GLY A 154 -33.79 -22.28 -7.47
CA GLY A 154 -34.33 -22.91 -8.68
C GLY A 154 -34.37 -24.43 -8.56
N LEU A 155 -33.25 -25.05 -8.16
CA LEU A 155 -33.15 -26.51 -7.95
C LEU A 155 -34.10 -27.02 -6.88
N VAL A 156 -34.22 -26.30 -5.76
CA VAL A 156 -35.17 -26.66 -4.68
C VAL A 156 -36.61 -26.60 -5.19
N LEU A 157 -36.98 -25.53 -5.90
CA LEU A 157 -38.34 -25.37 -6.44
C LEU A 157 -38.68 -26.42 -7.50
N THR A 158 -37.74 -26.77 -8.39
CA THR A 158 -37.97 -27.84 -9.38
C THR A 158 -38.08 -29.21 -8.73
N SER A 159 -37.27 -29.48 -7.71
CA SER A 159 -37.30 -30.76 -6.98
C SER A 159 -38.60 -30.92 -6.19
N ALA A 160 -39.04 -29.86 -5.51
CA ALA A 160 -40.31 -29.84 -4.79
C ALA A 160 -41.50 -30.07 -5.73
N ARG A 161 -41.48 -29.47 -6.92
CA ARG A 161 -42.50 -29.70 -7.95
C ARG A 161 -42.50 -31.15 -8.44
N HIS A 162 -41.33 -31.72 -8.73
CA HIS A 162 -41.20 -33.09 -9.21
C HIS A 162 -41.71 -34.12 -8.17
N LEU A 163 -41.39 -33.92 -6.89
CA LEU A 163 -41.87 -34.76 -5.79
C LEU A 163 -43.38 -34.63 -5.55
N GLY A 164 -43.94 -33.43 -5.70
CA GLY A 164 -45.39 -33.20 -5.57
C GLY A 164 -46.20 -33.73 -6.76
N SER A 165 -45.56 -34.01 -7.90
CA SER A 165 -46.18 -34.61 -9.10
C SER A 165 -45.91 -36.11 -9.24
N ALA A 166 -45.20 -36.74 -8.31
CA ALA A 166 -45.04 -38.19 -8.26
C ALA A 166 -46.34 -38.82 -7.70
N PRO A 167 -46.99 -39.75 -8.42
CA PRO A 167 -48.25 -40.39 -8.01
C PRO A 167 -48.12 -41.32 -6.80
#